data_AF-A0AAW8YIA6-F1
#
_entry.id   AF-A0AAW8YIA6-F1
#
_cell.length_a   1.000
_cell.length_b   1.000
_cell.length_c   1.000
_cell.angle_alpha   90.00
_cell.angle_beta   90.00
_cell.angle_gamma   90.00
#
_symmetry.space_group_name_H-M   'P 1'
#
loop_
_entity.id
_entity.type
_entity.pdbx_description
1 polymer ?
#
loop_
_entity_poly.entity_id
_entity_poly.type
_entity_poly.pdbx_seq_one_letter_code
_entity_poly.pdbx_strand_id
1 'polypeptide(L)'
;MTTSYLRRATKADLPAILTIINEAKAYLKEQGINQWQAGYPTNQDIEKDIEQQISYVLMVDGQIAGTAALWPDNDVNYDDIQEGSWRGNPDDKYMSIHRIAISSEFRGQRLSEKMMQGLFTISSLLGYDEVRVDTHPLNKGMQKVITNNGFEYRGIIDFIDENEVDNKRFAYQLYLK
;
A
#
# COMPACT_ATOMS: atom_id res chain seq x y z
N MET A 1 -18.31 18.10 -11.31
CA MET A 1 -16.97 17.53 -11.50
C MET A 1 -16.45 17.14 -10.13
N THR A 2 -16.11 15.87 -9.93
CA THR A 2 -15.51 15.40 -8.68
C THR A 2 -14.05 15.82 -8.64
N THR A 3 -13.63 16.49 -7.57
CA THR A 3 -12.23 16.87 -7.36
C THR A 3 -11.56 15.80 -6.52
N SER A 4 -10.48 15.21 -7.04
CA SER A 4 -9.70 14.21 -6.30
C SER A 4 -8.20 14.46 -6.41
N TYR A 5 -7.48 14.40 -5.30
CA TYR A 5 -6.03 14.62 -5.24
C TYR A 5 -5.41 13.90 -4.04
N LEU A 6 -4.10 13.66 -4.08
CA LEU A 6 -3.36 13.14 -2.93
C LEU A 6 -2.68 14.28 -2.20
N ARG A 7 -2.54 14.13 -0.88
CA ARG A 7 -1.67 14.96 -0.05
C ARG A 7 -1.06 14.13 1.06
N ARG A 8 0.03 14.62 1.66
CA ARG A 8 0.54 14.03 2.90
C ARG A 8 -0.52 14.12 3.99
N ALA A 9 -0.59 13.05 4.79
CA ALA A 9 -1.39 13.02 5.99
C ALA A 9 -0.77 13.90 7.07
N THR A 10 -1.63 14.44 7.92
CA THR A 10 -1.29 15.21 9.11
C THR A 10 -1.86 14.51 10.33
N LYS A 11 -1.43 14.91 11.54
CA LYS A 11 -1.98 14.33 12.78
C LYS A 11 -3.51 14.49 12.90
N ALA A 12 -4.09 15.53 12.28
CA ALA A 12 -5.54 15.73 12.26
C ALA A 12 -6.29 14.67 11.42
N ASP A 13 -5.61 14.00 10.49
CA ASP A 13 -6.20 12.98 9.62
C ASP A 13 -6.23 11.59 10.27
N LEU A 14 -5.47 11.38 11.35
CA LEU A 14 -5.31 10.09 12.00
C LEU A 14 -6.65 9.40 12.32
N PRO A 15 -7.66 10.06 12.92
CA PRO A 15 -8.94 9.40 13.20
C PRO A 15 -9.63 8.84 11.94
N ALA A 16 -9.59 9.59 10.83
CA ALA A 16 -10.19 9.14 9.57
C ALA A 16 -9.40 7.98 8.95
N ILE A 17 -8.07 8.04 9.00
CA ILE A 17 -7.20 6.96 8.51
C ILE A 17 -7.46 5.67 9.31
N LEU A 18 -7.54 5.75 10.63
CA LEU A 18 -7.82 4.59 11.48
C LEU A 18 -9.19 3.96 11.19
N THR A 19 -10.21 4.78 10.96
CA THR A 19 -11.53 4.28 10.52
C THR A 19 -11.41 3.48 9.23
N ILE A 20 -10.75 4.03 8.20
CA ILE A 20 -10.57 3.37 6.90
C ILE A 20 -9.78 2.06 7.04
N ILE A 21 -8.71 2.06 7.84
CA ILE A 21 -7.91 0.86 8.10
C ILE A 21 -8.75 -0.21 8.81
N ASN A 22 -9.56 0.15 9.79
CA ASN A 22 -10.44 -0.79 10.50
C ASN A 22 -11.53 -1.36 9.58
N GLU A 23 -12.12 -0.55 8.71
CA GLU A 23 -13.04 -1.03 7.67
C GLU A 23 -12.37 -2.03 6.72
N ALA A 24 -11.12 -1.76 6.31
CA ALA A 24 -10.36 -2.66 5.46
C ALA A 24 -10.02 -3.97 6.17
N LYS A 25 -9.63 -3.93 7.46
CA LYS A 25 -9.42 -5.12 8.29
C LYS A 25 -10.69 -5.98 8.39
N ALA A 26 -11.84 -5.35 8.65
CA ALA A 26 -13.13 -6.05 8.72
C ALA A 26 -13.49 -6.69 7.37
N TYR A 27 -13.29 -5.97 6.27
CA TYR A 27 -13.55 -6.49 4.93
C TYR A 27 -12.67 -7.70 4.58
N LEU A 28 -11.37 -7.65 4.89
CA LEU A 28 -10.47 -8.79 4.68
C LEU A 28 -10.92 -10.02 5.49
N LYS A 29 -11.33 -9.81 6.74
CA LYS A 29 -11.88 -10.85 7.62
C LYS A 29 -13.13 -11.49 7.03
N GLU A 30 -14.07 -10.69 6.50
CA GLU A 30 -15.28 -11.19 5.85
C GLU A 30 -14.98 -12.05 4.62
N GLN A 31 -13.87 -11.79 3.93
CA GLN A 31 -13.41 -12.58 2.79
C GLN A 31 -12.56 -13.81 3.21
N GLY A 32 -12.37 -14.06 4.51
CA GLY A 32 -11.52 -15.14 5.02
C GLY A 32 -10.03 -14.92 4.74
N ILE A 33 -9.59 -13.66 4.58
CA ILE A 33 -8.21 -13.29 4.34
C ILE A 33 -7.56 -12.90 5.67
N ASN A 34 -6.49 -13.58 6.06
CA ASN A 34 -5.82 -13.37 7.35
C ASN A 34 -4.87 -12.16 7.40
N GLN A 35 -4.73 -11.44 6.29
CA GLN A 35 -4.00 -10.17 6.24
C GLN A 35 -4.58 -9.17 7.27
N TRP A 36 -3.70 -8.62 8.10
CA TRP A 36 -4.00 -7.63 9.16
C TRP A 36 -4.87 -8.12 10.33
N GLN A 37 -5.03 -9.45 10.47
CA GLN A 37 -5.85 -10.02 11.54
C GLN A 37 -5.06 -10.25 12.85
N ALA A 38 -3.72 -10.15 12.81
CA ALA A 38 -2.84 -10.30 13.97
C ALA A 38 -2.65 -9.02 14.80
N GLY A 39 -3.31 -7.91 14.43
CA GLY A 39 -3.24 -6.62 15.14
C GLY A 39 -2.56 -5.51 14.33
N TYR A 40 -1.65 -5.85 13.43
CA TYR A 40 -1.04 -4.93 12.48
C TYR A 40 -2.02 -4.50 11.36
N PRO A 41 -1.94 -3.26 10.81
CA PRO A 41 -1.24 -2.11 11.36
C PRO A 41 -1.93 -1.56 12.61
N THR A 42 -1.14 -1.17 13.62
CA THR A 42 -1.62 -0.56 14.86
C THR A 42 -1.78 0.95 14.70
N ASN A 43 -2.43 1.61 15.67
CA ASN A 43 -2.51 3.07 15.70
C ASN A 43 -1.11 3.72 15.71
N GLN A 44 -0.16 3.11 16.41
CA GLN A 44 1.21 3.61 16.52
C GLN A 44 1.98 3.49 15.21
N ASP A 45 1.69 2.47 14.39
CA ASP A 45 2.30 2.35 13.06
C ASP A 45 1.83 3.49 12.15
N ILE A 46 0.54 3.81 12.17
CA ILE A 46 -0.01 4.92 11.39
C ILE A 46 0.50 6.27 11.89
N GLU A 47 0.58 6.47 13.21
CA GLU A 47 1.17 7.68 13.80
C GLU A 47 2.63 7.88 13.35
N LYS A 48 3.44 6.82 13.39
CA LYS A 48 4.83 6.85 12.92
C LYS A 48 4.91 7.20 11.43
N ASP A 49 4.04 6.66 10.60
CA ASP A 49 4.02 7.00 9.17
C ASP A 49 3.76 8.49 8.92
N ILE A 50 2.85 9.08 9.70
CA ILE A 50 2.53 10.51 9.63
C ILE A 50 3.74 11.34 10.10
N GLU A 51 4.36 10.94 11.20
CA GLU A 51 5.54 11.63 11.75
C GLU A 51 6.75 11.55 10.82
N GLN A 52 6.95 10.42 10.15
CA GLN A 52 7.99 10.20 9.14
C GLN A 52 7.65 10.83 7.78
N GLN A 53 6.45 11.42 7.63
CA GLN A 53 6.01 12.08 6.38
C GLN A 53 5.89 11.13 5.18
N ILE A 54 5.61 9.85 5.45
CA ILE A 54 5.42 8.80 4.42
C ILE A 54 3.95 8.41 4.24
N SER A 55 3.04 8.86 5.11
CA SER A 55 1.60 8.64 4.98
C SER A 55 0.94 9.64 4.02
N TYR A 56 0.09 9.16 3.11
CA TYR A 56 -0.67 9.94 2.14
C TYR A 56 -2.15 9.59 2.21
N VAL A 57 -3.00 10.60 2.03
CA VAL A 57 -4.45 10.45 1.92
C VAL A 57 -4.94 10.84 0.53
N LEU A 58 -5.90 10.08 0.01
CA LEU A 58 -6.67 10.43 -1.17
C LEU A 58 -7.88 11.27 -0.75
N MET A 59 -7.91 12.52 -1.19
CA MET A 59 -9.04 13.42 -1.01
C MET A 59 -10.03 13.25 -2.17
N VAL A 60 -11.33 13.21 -1.86
CA VAL A 60 -12.44 13.26 -2.84
C VAL A 60 -13.48 14.24 -2.32
N ASP A 61 -13.73 15.31 -3.06
CA ASP A 61 -14.71 16.36 -2.72
C ASP A 61 -14.60 16.86 -1.26
N GLY A 62 -13.35 17.00 -0.77
CA GLY A 62 -13.03 17.49 0.57
C GLY A 62 -13.00 16.42 1.67
N GLN A 63 -13.32 15.17 1.35
CA GLN A 63 -13.32 14.05 2.30
C GLN A 63 -12.13 13.12 2.06
N ILE A 64 -11.65 12.46 3.12
CA ILE A 64 -10.61 11.44 3.01
C ILE A 64 -11.27 10.15 2.55
N ALA A 65 -10.98 9.73 1.32
CA ALA A 65 -11.54 8.53 0.72
C ALA A 65 -10.60 7.32 0.79
N GLY A 66 -9.31 7.53 1.09
CA GLY A 66 -8.34 6.45 1.17
C GLY A 66 -7.01 6.89 1.79
N THR A 67 -6.20 5.90 2.13
CA THR A 67 -4.88 6.05 2.76
C THR A 67 -3.88 5.07 2.17
N ALA A 68 -2.61 5.46 2.14
CA ALA A 68 -1.48 4.59 1.82
C ALA A 68 -0.20 5.17 2.45
N ALA A 69 0.78 4.32 2.70
CA ALA A 69 2.12 4.71 3.05
C ALA A 69 3.05 4.49 1.85
N LEU A 70 3.96 5.43 1.60
CA LEU A 70 4.94 5.38 0.53
C LEU A 70 6.34 5.40 1.14
N TRP A 71 6.94 4.22 1.26
CA TRP A 71 8.18 3.98 1.99
C TRP A 71 9.39 4.11 1.08
N PRO A 72 10.38 4.96 1.41
CA PRO A 72 11.57 5.16 0.60
C PRO A 72 12.62 4.07 0.81
N ASP A 73 13.38 3.79 -0.25
CA ASP A 73 14.58 2.97 -0.22
C ASP A 73 14.28 1.54 0.29
N ASN A 74 15.15 0.97 1.14
CA ASN A 74 15.06 -0.45 1.47
C ASN A 74 13.89 -0.78 2.40
N ASP A 75 13.11 -1.77 2.00
CA ASP A 75 12.15 -2.49 2.83
C ASP A 75 12.71 -3.87 3.17
N VAL A 76 12.93 -4.12 4.46
CA VAL A 76 13.47 -5.39 4.97
C VAL A 76 12.63 -6.61 4.57
N ASN A 77 11.31 -6.42 4.33
CA ASN A 77 10.45 -7.50 3.85
C ASN A 77 10.79 -7.95 2.44
N TYR A 78 11.53 -7.14 1.67
CA TYR A 78 11.88 -7.41 0.27
C TYR A 78 13.31 -7.93 0.09
N ASP A 79 14.07 -8.06 1.18
CA ASP A 79 15.45 -8.55 1.17
C ASP A 79 15.54 -10.02 0.74
N ASP A 80 14.58 -10.86 1.14
CA ASP A 80 14.52 -12.29 0.80
C ASP A 80 13.32 -12.61 -0.09
N ILE A 81 13.54 -12.54 -1.41
CA ILE A 81 12.55 -12.94 -2.41
C ILE A 81 12.75 -14.40 -2.85
N GLN A 82 11.69 -15.18 -2.69
CA GLN A 82 11.62 -16.59 -3.03
C GLN A 82 10.83 -16.79 -4.33
N GLU A 83 11.07 -17.93 -5.01
CA GLU A 83 10.37 -18.30 -6.25
C GLU A 83 10.35 -17.18 -7.31
N GLY A 84 11.44 -16.41 -7.39
CA GLY A 84 11.49 -15.22 -8.21
C GLY A 84 12.74 -14.36 -7.97
N SER A 85 12.71 -13.11 -8.44
CA SER A 85 13.78 -12.12 -8.25
C SER A 85 13.31 -10.72 -8.61
N TRP A 86 13.87 -9.69 -7.97
CA TRP A 86 13.72 -8.31 -8.43
C TRP A 86 14.49 -8.09 -9.74
N ARG A 87 13.98 -7.23 -10.63
CA ARG A 87 14.74 -6.74 -11.80
C ARG A 87 15.61 -5.55 -11.37
N GLY A 88 16.62 -5.23 -12.18
CA GLY A 88 17.52 -4.09 -11.93
C GLY A 88 18.74 -4.48 -11.12
N ASN A 89 19.47 -3.49 -10.63
CA ASN A 89 20.62 -3.69 -9.75
C ASN A 89 20.15 -3.77 -8.29
N PRO A 90 20.82 -4.56 -7.42
CA PRO A 90 20.50 -4.62 -6.00
C PRO A 90 20.56 -3.27 -5.27
N ASP A 91 21.39 -2.34 -5.77
CA ASP A 91 21.57 -0.99 -5.20
C ASP A 91 20.57 0.04 -5.74
N ASP A 92 19.69 -0.35 -6.67
CA ASP A 92 18.69 0.56 -7.23
C ASP A 92 17.65 0.93 -6.17
N LYS A 93 17.38 2.23 -6.05
CA LYS A 93 16.41 2.77 -5.10
C LYS A 93 14.99 2.59 -5.63
N TYR A 94 14.08 2.22 -4.75
CA TYR A 94 12.66 2.05 -5.05
C TYR A 94 11.77 2.70 -3.99
N MET A 95 10.49 2.83 -4.31
CA MET A 95 9.43 3.18 -3.36
C MET A 95 8.54 1.97 -3.10
N SER A 96 8.28 1.62 -1.84
CA SER A 96 7.31 0.59 -1.49
C SER A 96 5.97 1.20 -1.12
N ILE A 97 4.88 0.69 -1.68
CA ILE A 97 3.52 1.06 -1.29
C ILE A 97 3.03 0.09 -0.21
N HIS A 98 2.72 0.61 0.97
CA HIS A 98 2.12 -0.15 2.07
C HIS A 98 0.78 0.42 2.50
N ARG A 99 0.04 -0.38 3.28
CA ARG A 99 -1.16 0.06 4.01
C ARG A 99 -2.19 0.78 3.12
N ILE A 100 -2.30 0.34 1.86
CA ILE A 100 -3.27 0.89 0.92
C ILE A 100 -4.69 0.43 1.29
N ALA A 101 -5.57 1.38 1.58
CA ALA A 101 -6.96 1.14 1.89
C ALA A 101 -7.85 2.26 1.35
N ILE A 102 -9.02 1.90 0.85
CA ILE A 102 -10.06 2.82 0.40
C ILE A 102 -11.28 2.63 1.31
N SER A 103 -11.86 3.75 1.74
CA SER A 103 -13.08 3.75 2.55
C SER A 103 -14.19 2.97 1.84
N SER A 104 -14.96 2.22 2.64
CA SER A 104 -16.10 1.45 2.16
C SER A 104 -17.18 2.32 1.50
N GLU A 105 -17.32 3.58 1.91
CA GLU A 105 -18.26 4.58 1.37
C GLU A 105 -17.97 4.92 -0.09
N PHE A 106 -16.74 4.70 -0.55
CA PHE A 106 -16.28 5.07 -1.90
C PHE A 106 -16.01 3.86 -2.81
N ARG A 107 -16.45 2.66 -2.41
CA ARG A 107 -16.30 1.44 -3.22
C ARG A 107 -16.95 1.58 -4.60
N GLY A 108 -16.36 0.95 -5.61
CA GLY A 108 -16.87 0.95 -6.99
C GLY A 108 -16.53 2.20 -7.82
N GLN A 109 -15.90 3.23 -7.22
CA GLN A 109 -15.57 4.48 -7.92
C GLN A 109 -14.17 4.51 -8.54
N ARG A 110 -13.52 3.34 -8.66
CA ARG A 110 -12.13 3.18 -9.18
C ARG A 110 -11.08 4.04 -8.44
N LEU A 111 -11.31 4.35 -7.16
CA LEU A 111 -10.39 5.18 -6.38
C LEU A 111 -9.04 4.53 -6.11
N SER A 112 -8.96 3.19 -6.05
CA SER A 112 -7.67 2.48 -5.90
C SER A 112 -6.72 2.78 -7.06
N GLU A 113 -7.23 2.91 -8.29
CA GLU A 113 -6.43 3.29 -9.47
C GLU A 113 -5.95 4.73 -9.37
N LYS A 114 -6.83 5.66 -8.95
CA LYS A 114 -6.44 7.05 -8.71
C LYS A 114 -5.37 7.18 -7.62
N MET A 115 -5.50 6.39 -6.56
CA MET A 115 -4.51 6.32 -5.47
C MET A 115 -3.16 5.85 -6.01
N MET A 116 -3.11 4.73 -6.73
CA MET A 116 -1.88 4.20 -7.33
C MET A 116 -1.20 5.22 -8.26
N GLN A 117 -1.95 5.80 -9.22
CA GLN A 117 -1.42 6.79 -10.16
C GLN A 117 -0.87 8.04 -9.46
N GLY A 118 -1.54 8.49 -8.40
CA GLY A 118 -1.07 9.59 -7.56
C GLY A 118 0.24 9.24 -6.85
N LEU A 119 0.34 8.04 -6.28
CA LEU A 119 1.57 7.56 -5.63
C LEU A 119 2.71 7.43 -6.64
N PHE A 120 2.46 6.95 -7.87
CA PHE A 120 3.48 6.91 -8.93
C PHE A 120 4.01 8.30 -9.27
N THR A 121 3.11 9.27 -9.39
CA THR A 121 3.48 10.67 -9.64
C THR A 121 4.36 11.20 -8.53
N ILE A 122 4.00 10.92 -7.26
CA ILE A 122 4.80 11.33 -6.09
C ILE A 122 6.17 10.64 -6.11
N SER A 123 6.25 9.33 -6.34
CA SER A 123 7.51 8.59 -6.45
C SER A 123 8.43 9.17 -7.51
N SER A 124 7.89 9.45 -8.70
CA SER A 124 8.65 10.06 -9.81
C SER A 124 9.17 11.46 -9.44
N LEU A 125 8.34 12.30 -8.83
CA LEU A 125 8.74 13.64 -8.38
C LEU A 125 9.81 13.59 -7.27
N LEU A 126 9.85 12.52 -6.48
CA LEU A 126 10.88 12.28 -5.47
C LEU A 126 12.16 11.65 -6.06
N GLY A 127 12.22 11.42 -7.37
CA GLY A 127 13.40 10.91 -8.08
C GLY A 127 13.51 9.38 -8.12
N TYR A 128 12.43 8.66 -7.84
CA TYR A 128 12.39 7.20 -7.91
C TYR A 128 11.83 6.75 -9.26
N ASP A 129 12.52 5.80 -9.86
CA ASP A 129 12.12 5.19 -11.15
C ASP A 129 11.41 3.86 -10.97
N GLU A 130 11.40 3.33 -9.74
CA GLU A 130 10.87 2.01 -9.41
C GLU A 130 9.90 2.10 -8.23
N VAL A 131 8.81 1.36 -8.34
CA VAL A 131 7.83 1.16 -7.26
C VAL A 131 7.63 -0.33 -7.04
N ARG A 132 7.58 -0.74 -5.77
CA ARG A 132 7.28 -2.10 -5.32
C ARG A 132 6.02 -2.10 -4.46
N VAL A 133 5.34 -3.23 -4.48
CA VAL A 133 4.15 -3.47 -3.65
C VAL A 133 3.98 -4.98 -3.46
N ASP A 134 3.43 -5.37 -2.33
CA ASP A 134 3.09 -6.75 -2.05
C ASP A 134 1.64 -6.88 -1.55
N THR A 135 1.09 -8.09 -1.64
CA THR A 135 -0.22 -8.38 -1.07
C THR A 135 -0.39 -9.86 -0.74
N HIS A 136 -1.32 -10.17 0.15
CA HIS A 136 -1.66 -11.54 0.51
C HIS A 136 -2.11 -12.38 -0.72
N PRO A 137 -1.70 -13.67 -0.84
CA PRO A 137 -2.08 -14.56 -1.95
C PRO A 137 -3.59 -14.76 -2.14
N LEU A 138 -4.36 -14.60 -1.06
CA LEU A 138 -5.84 -14.65 -1.07
C LEU A 138 -6.51 -13.30 -1.40
N ASN A 139 -5.79 -12.19 -1.33
CA ASN A 139 -6.33 -10.85 -1.64
C ASN A 139 -6.38 -10.60 -3.15
N LYS A 140 -7.28 -11.33 -3.82
CA LYS A 140 -7.47 -11.26 -5.29
C LYS A 140 -7.91 -9.88 -5.77
N GLY A 141 -8.63 -9.14 -4.93
CA GLY A 141 -9.00 -7.75 -5.20
C GLY A 141 -7.75 -6.87 -5.36
N MET A 142 -6.83 -6.91 -4.39
CA MET A 142 -5.60 -6.15 -4.46
C MET A 142 -4.66 -6.64 -5.57
N GLN A 143 -4.54 -7.95 -5.80
CA GLN A 143 -3.77 -8.49 -6.93
C GLN A 143 -4.26 -7.94 -8.28
N LYS A 144 -5.58 -7.81 -8.45
CA LYS A 144 -6.16 -7.20 -9.66
C LYS A 144 -5.89 -5.70 -9.73
N VAL A 145 -5.97 -4.97 -8.61
CA VAL A 145 -5.60 -3.54 -8.57
C VAL A 145 -4.14 -3.35 -8.97
N ILE A 146 -3.22 -4.13 -8.40
CA ILE A 146 -1.79 -4.09 -8.67
C ILE A 146 -1.53 -4.36 -10.16
N THR A 147 -1.97 -5.50 -10.68
CA THR A 147 -1.72 -5.89 -12.08
C THR A 147 -2.39 -4.96 -13.09
N ASN A 148 -3.58 -4.42 -12.80
CA ASN A 148 -4.23 -3.42 -13.67
C ASN A 148 -3.48 -2.08 -13.72
N ASN A 149 -2.62 -1.79 -12.75
CA ASN A 149 -1.75 -0.61 -12.74
C ASN A 149 -0.37 -0.88 -13.34
N GLY A 150 -0.17 -2.03 -14.01
CA GLY A 150 1.03 -2.32 -14.80
C GLY A 150 2.15 -3.03 -14.04
N PHE A 151 1.96 -3.33 -12.75
CA PHE A 151 2.93 -4.06 -11.96
C PHE A 151 3.15 -5.50 -12.47
N GLU A 152 4.40 -5.93 -12.50
CA GLU A 152 4.82 -7.30 -12.82
C GLU A 152 5.02 -8.11 -11.53
N TYR A 153 4.53 -9.35 -11.50
CA TYR A 153 4.82 -10.29 -10.40
C TYR A 153 6.31 -10.65 -10.40
N ARG A 154 6.95 -10.60 -9.22
CA ARG A 154 8.39 -10.84 -9.07
C ARG A 154 8.74 -12.06 -8.23
N GLY A 155 7.83 -12.54 -7.39
CA GLY A 155 8.09 -13.68 -6.51
C GLY A 155 7.27 -13.61 -5.23
N ILE A 156 7.70 -14.38 -4.24
CA ILE A 156 7.09 -14.49 -2.92
C ILE A 156 8.04 -13.88 -1.90
N ILE A 157 7.50 -13.10 -0.98
CA ILE A 157 8.23 -12.64 0.20
C ILE A 157 7.48 -13.07 1.47
N ASP A 158 8.23 -13.26 2.54
CA ASP A 158 7.66 -13.53 3.87
C ASP A 158 7.60 -12.22 4.65
N PHE A 159 6.38 -11.75 4.94
CA PHE A 159 6.18 -10.55 5.73
C PHE A 159 6.69 -10.77 7.16
N ILE A 160 7.48 -9.85 7.66
CA ILE A 160 8.10 -9.96 8.98
C ILE A 160 7.13 -9.39 10.03
N ASP A 161 6.23 -10.24 10.52
CA ASP A 161 5.40 -9.98 11.70
C ASP A 161 5.39 -11.25 12.56
N GLU A 162 5.95 -11.16 13.78
CA GLU A 162 6.05 -12.27 14.73
C GLU A 162 4.68 -12.85 15.12
N ASN A 163 3.59 -12.08 14.92
CA ASN A 163 2.24 -12.48 15.27
C ASN A 163 1.43 -13.05 14.09
N GLU A 164 1.95 -12.96 12.86
CA GLU A 164 1.24 -13.39 11.66
C GLU A 164 1.70 -14.78 11.18
N VAL A 165 0.84 -15.78 11.34
CA VAL A 165 1.11 -17.17 10.91
C VAL A 165 1.03 -17.32 9.38
N ASP A 166 0.24 -16.47 8.70
CA ASP A 166 0.08 -16.45 7.25
C ASP A 166 0.77 -15.21 6.65
N ASN A 167 2.09 -15.24 6.70
CA ASN A 167 2.93 -14.11 6.35
C ASN A 167 3.33 -14.05 4.87
N LYS A 168 2.96 -15.04 4.06
CA LYS A 168 3.29 -15.05 2.63
C LYS A 168 2.68 -13.87 1.91
N ARG A 169 3.45 -13.26 1.02
CA ARG A 169 2.99 -12.17 0.14
C ARG A 169 3.48 -12.41 -1.28
N PHE A 170 2.62 -12.08 -2.25
CA PHE A 170 3.04 -11.95 -3.63
C PHE A 170 3.60 -10.56 -3.83
N ALA A 171 4.86 -10.51 -4.27
CA ALA A 171 5.63 -9.30 -4.47
C ALA A 171 5.60 -8.87 -5.94
N TYR A 172 5.48 -7.57 -6.17
CA TYR A 172 5.33 -6.98 -7.49
C TYR A 172 6.22 -5.75 -7.65
N GLN A 173 6.63 -5.48 -8.89
CA GLN A 173 7.52 -4.38 -9.25
C GLN A 173 6.98 -3.65 -10.49
N LEU A 174 7.16 -2.33 -10.53
CA LEU A 174 6.85 -1.47 -11.66
C LEU A 174 7.98 -0.45 -11.85
N TYR A 175 8.48 -0.35 -13.08
CA TYR A 175 9.28 0.81 -13.50
C TYR A 175 8.36 1.91 -14.02
N LEU A 176 8.61 3.15 -13.62
CA LEU A 176 7.83 4.33 -14.02
C LEU A 176 8.26 4.90 -15.39
N LYS A 177 9.29 4.32 -16.02
CA LYS A 177 9.89 4.75 -17.30
C LYS A 177 9.92 3.61 -18.32
#